data_AF-A0A8C9YA79-F1
#
_entry.id   AF-A0A8C9YA79-F1
#
_cell.length_a   1.000
_cell.length_b   1.000
_cell.length_c   1.000
_cell.angle_alpha   90.00
_cell.angle_beta   90.00
_cell.angle_gamma   90.00
#
_symmetry.space_group_name_H-M   'P 1'
#
loop_
_entity.id
_entity.type
_entity.pdbx_description
1 polymer ?
#
loop_
_entity_poly.entity_id
_entity_poly.type
_entity_poly.pdbx_seq_one_letter_code
_entity_poly.pdbx_strand_id
1 'polypeptide(L)'
;MTSTSLVFLHNLSNEVCYDVIFQVSLLLLTLELISLLDDPGDWFSKQHVHPGIKENSCTAVMAAPSRNINRDGYKCKEFNTFIRKELKTIIPVCGTESGERTVT
;
A
#
# COMPACT_ATOMS: atom_id res chain seq x y z
N MET A 1 25.54 43.25 40.66
CA MET A 1 26.17 41.97 40.24
C MET A 1 25.54 40.91 41.12
N THR A 2 24.50 40.19 40.72
CA THR A 2 24.46 39.13 39.71
C THR A 2 23.05 39.03 39.12
N SER A 3 22.90 39.18 37.80
CA SER A 3 21.64 38.86 37.11
C SER A 3 21.98 38.40 35.70
N THR A 4 22.43 37.15 35.62
CA THR A 4 22.75 36.49 34.34
C THR A 4 22.29 35.04 34.29
N SER A 5 21.75 34.48 35.38
CA SER A 5 21.37 33.05 35.43
C SER A 5 19.93 32.76 35.00
N LEU A 6 19.06 33.77 34.87
CA LEU A 6 17.62 33.56 34.59
C LEU A 6 17.24 33.68 33.11
N VAL A 7 18.09 34.29 32.28
CA VAL A 7 17.83 34.44 30.83
C VAL A 7 18.26 33.18 30.03
N PHE A 8 19.16 32.36 30.58
CA PHE A 8 19.63 31.14 29.91
C PHE A 8 18.61 29.98 30.02
N LEU A 9 17.83 29.90 31.10
CA LEU A 9 16.87 28.80 31.29
C LEU A 9 15.57 28.97 30.48
N HIS A 10 15.19 30.20 30.12
CA HIS A 10 14.03 30.44 29.25
C HIS A 10 14.33 30.25 27.75
N ASN A 11 15.60 30.32 27.32
CA ASN A 11 15.96 30.07 25.92
C ASN A 11 16.22 28.59 25.61
N LEU A 12 16.63 27.79 26.60
CA LEU A 12 16.82 26.33 26.43
C LEU A 12 15.49 25.55 26.33
N SER A 13 14.36 26.13 26.76
CA SER A 13 13.06 25.44 26.71
C SER A 13 12.37 25.54 25.36
N ASN A 14 12.67 26.56 24.54
CA ASN A 14 12.00 26.75 23.26
C ASN A 14 12.64 25.88 22.16
N GLU A 15 13.97 25.85 22.05
CA GLU A 15 14.64 25.08 20.98
C GLU A 15 14.40 23.57 21.10
N VAL A 16 14.41 23.03 22.33
CA VAL A 16 14.15 21.60 22.58
C VAL A 16 12.69 21.23 22.29
N CYS A 17 11.74 22.14 22.54
CA CYS A 17 10.33 21.92 22.21
C CYS A 17 10.12 21.86 20.69
N TYR A 18 10.73 22.76 19.92
CA TYR A 18 10.61 22.75 18.46
C TYR A 18 11.22 21.50 17.83
N ASP A 19 12.38 21.03 18.31
CA ASP A 19 13.00 19.81 17.81
C ASP A 19 12.14 18.57 18.07
N VAL A 20 11.57 18.42 19.27
CA VAL A 20 10.69 17.29 19.59
C VAL A 20 9.39 17.36 18.79
N ILE A 21 8.79 18.54 18.64
CA ILE A 21 7.57 18.74 17.85
C ILE A 21 7.84 18.46 16.37
N PHE A 22 8.99 18.87 15.84
CA PHE A 22 9.39 18.61 14.44
C PHE A 22 9.62 17.11 14.19
N GLN A 23 10.32 16.42 15.09
CA GLN A 23 10.56 14.98 15.01
C GLN A 23 9.25 14.18 15.06
N VAL A 24 8.33 14.52 15.96
CA VAL A 24 7.01 13.85 16.05
C VAL A 24 6.17 14.14 14.80
N SER A 25 6.19 15.36 14.28
CA SER A 25 5.45 15.74 13.07
C SER A 25 5.99 15.01 11.83
N LEU A 26 7.31 14.91 11.69
CA LEU A 26 7.97 14.17 10.60
C LEU A 26 7.67 12.67 10.69
N LEU A 27 7.70 12.10 11.90
CA LEU A 27 7.37 10.68 12.12
C LEU A 27 5.92 10.38 11.71
N LEU A 28 4.97 11.25 12.09
CA LEU A 28 3.56 11.13 11.68
C LEU A 28 3.39 11.23 10.15
N LEU A 29 4.10 12.15 9.50
CA LEU A 29 4.11 12.28 8.03
C LEU A 29 4.69 11.04 7.33
N THR A 30 5.73 10.42 7.89
CA THR A 30 6.31 9.19 7.30
C THR A 30 5.40 7.97 7.43
N LEU A 31 4.57 7.90 8.48
CA LEU A 31 3.66 6.78 8.70
C LEU A 31 2.50 6.79 7.68
N GLU A 32 1.99 7.99 7.33
CA GLU A 32 1.00 8.14 6.26
C GLU A 32 1.59 7.76 4.89
N LEU A 33 2.87 8.06 4.65
CA LEU A 33 3.52 7.77 3.37
C LEU A 33 3.70 6.27 3.09
N ILE A 34 3.88 5.45 4.12
CA ILE A 34 4.04 3.99 3.97
C ILE A 34 2.74 3.33 3.47
N SER A 35 1.57 3.90 3.80
CA SER A 35 0.27 3.41 3.32
C SER A 35 0.04 3.59 1.80
N LEU A 36 0.89 4.35 1.12
CA LEU A 36 0.80 4.60 -0.33
C LEU A 36 1.51 3.53 -1.19
N LEU A 37 2.29 2.64 -0.57
CA LEU A 37 2.97 1.56 -1.28
C LEU A 37 2.08 0.30 -1.20
N ASP A 38 1.25 0.10 -2.22
CA ASP A 38 0.49 -1.15 -2.41
C ASP A 38 1.48 -2.34 -2.41
N ASP A 39 1.28 -3.30 -1.51
CA ASP A 39 2.02 -4.57 -1.50
C ASP A 39 1.80 -5.32 -2.83
N PRO A 40 2.82 -5.97 -3.42
CA PRO A 40 2.65 -6.72 -4.66
C PRO A 40 1.52 -7.76 -4.63
N GLY A 41 1.27 -8.38 -3.48
CA GLY A 41 0.16 -9.32 -3.26
C GLY A 41 -1.20 -8.63 -3.26
N ASP A 42 -1.30 -7.44 -2.66
CA ASP A 42 -2.52 -6.63 -2.69
C ASP A 42 -2.82 -6.15 -4.10
N TRP A 43 -1.79 -5.71 -4.83
CA TRP A 43 -1.92 -5.34 -6.23
C TRP A 43 -2.39 -6.53 -7.08
N PHE A 44 -1.79 -7.71 -6.90
CA PHE A 44 -2.24 -8.93 -7.58
C PHE A 44 -3.70 -9.25 -7.27
N SER A 45 -4.10 -9.17 -6.00
CA SER A 45 -5.47 -9.43 -5.56
C SER A 45 -6.47 -8.48 -6.23
N LYS A 46 -6.15 -7.18 -6.24
CA LYS A 46 -6.91 -6.11 -6.89
C LYS A 46 -7.05 -6.32 -8.41
N GLN A 47 -6.00 -6.79 -9.09
CA GLN A 47 -6.07 -7.03 -10.54
C GLN A 47 -6.71 -8.36 -10.92
N HIS A 48 -6.38 -9.44 -10.22
CA HIS A 48 -6.59 -10.79 -10.74
C HIS A 48 -7.51 -11.66 -9.90
N VAL A 49 -7.89 -11.27 -8.67
CA VAL A 49 -8.67 -12.13 -7.79
C VAL A 49 -10.09 -11.57 -7.62
N HIS A 50 -11.08 -12.30 -8.12
CA HIS A 50 -12.48 -11.96 -7.96
C HIS A 50 -13.35 -13.23 -7.93
N PRO A 51 -13.56 -13.85 -6.76
CA PRO A 51 -14.25 -15.13 -6.61
C PRO A 51 -15.64 -15.16 -7.27
N GLY A 52 -16.37 -14.05 -7.17
CA GLY A 52 -17.71 -13.89 -7.71
C GLY A 52 -17.81 -13.24 -9.08
N ILE A 53 -16.73 -13.19 -9.89
CA ILE A 53 -16.80 -12.50 -11.19
C ILE A 53 -17.78 -13.21 -12.11
N LYS A 54 -18.64 -12.43 -12.75
CA LYS A 54 -19.57 -12.87 -13.78
C LYS A 54 -19.16 -12.26 -15.11
N GLU A 55 -19.42 -12.98 -16.20
CA GLU A 55 -19.09 -12.53 -17.55
C GLU A 55 -19.67 -11.14 -17.88
N ASN A 56 -20.89 -10.87 -17.44
CA ASN A 56 -21.56 -9.58 -17.65
C ASN A 56 -21.15 -8.47 -16.65
N SER A 57 -20.24 -8.74 -15.72
CA SER A 57 -19.82 -7.78 -14.68
C SER A 57 -18.42 -7.19 -14.91
N CYS A 58 -17.73 -7.61 -15.97
CA CYS A 58 -16.34 -7.22 -16.26
C CYS A 58 -16.16 -5.70 -16.28
N THR A 59 -17.03 -4.95 -16.96
CA THR A 59 -16.92 -3.48 -17.05
C THR A 59 -16.98 -2.81 -15.68
N ALA A 60 -17.96 -3.20 -14.85
CA ALA A 60 -18.15 -2.61 -13.53
C ALA A 60 -16.98 -2.94 -12.59
N VAL A 61 -16.48 -4.18 -12.64
CA VAL A 61 -15.33 -4.61 -11.83
C VAL A 61 -14.04 -3.93 -12.29
N MET A 62 -13.81 -3.80 -13.59
CA MET A 62 -12.65 -3.10 -14.15
C MET A 62 -12.63 -1.60 -13.82
N ALA A 63 -13.81 -0.98 -13.75
CA ALA A 63 -13.97 0.44 -13.45
C ALA A 63 -14.02 0.75 -11.94
N ALA A 64 -14.09 -0.27 -11.07
CA ALA A 64 -14.21 -0.08 -9.64
C ALA A 64 -12.98 0.67 -9.07
N PRO A 65 -13.14 1.86 -8.46
CA PRO A 65 -12.02 2.64 -7.95
C PRO A 65 -11.20 1.90 -6.90
N SER A 66 -11.85 1.06 -6.09
CA SER A 66 -11.21 0.21 -5.08
C SER A 66 -10.22 -0.81 -5.65
N ARG A 67 -10.33 -1.14 -6.94
CA ARG A 67 -9.46 -2.13 -7.60
C ARG A 67 -8.28 -1.50 -8.33
N ASN A 68 -8.35 -0.21 -8.67
CA ASN A 68 -7.24 0.55 -9.28
C ASN A 68 -6.48 -0.21 -10.41
N ILE A 69 -7.22 -0.86 -11.33
CA ILE A 69 -6.64 -1.74 -12.35
C ILE A 69 -5.90 -0.91 -13.43
N ASN A 70 -6.30 0.33 -13.64
CA ASN A 70 -5.81 1.23 -14.68
C ASN A 70 -4.75 2.20 -14.12
N ARG A 71 -3.55 1.69 -13.83
CA ARG A 71 -2.47 2.44 -13.16
C ARG A 71 -1.83 3.54 -14.02
N ASP A 72 -1.67 3.29 -15.32
CA ASP A 72 -0.87 4.16 -16.19
C ASP A 72 -1.74 5.21 -16.91
N GLY A 73 -1.75 6.42 -16.36
CA GLY A 73 -2.32 7.60 -17.04
C GLY A 73 -3.81 7.51 -17.34
N TYR A 74 -4.58 6.82 -16.48
CA TYR A 74 -6.02 6.61 -16.62
C TYR A 74 -6.44 5.83 -17.87
N LYS A 75 -5.50 5.15 -18.55
CA LYS A 75 -5.82 4.33 -19.71
C LYS A 75 -6.39 2.99 -19.26
N CYS A 76 -7.49 2.58 -19.90
CA CYS A 76 -8.04 1.24 -19.71
C CYS A 76 -7.03 0.19 -20.17
N LYS A 77 -6.76 -0.80 -19.34
CA LYS A 77 -5.98 -1.97 -19.71
C LYS A 77 -6.69 -2.73 -20.84
N GLU A 78 -5.97 -3.13 -21.89
CA GLU A 78 -6.56 -3.80 -23.06
C GLU A 78 -7.24 -5.12 -22.70
N PHE A 79 -6.64 -5.89 -21.78
CA PHE A 79 -7.21 -7.11 -21.26
C PHE A 79 -6.84 -7.31 -19.79
N ASN A 80 -7.70 -8.00 -19.06
CA ASN A 80 -7.41 -8.42 -17.69
C ASN A 80 -8.15 -9.72 -17.38
N THR A 81 -7.46 -10.65 -16.74
CA THR A 81 -8.01 -11.95 -16.36
C THR A 81 -8.30 -11.98 -14.87
N PHE A 82 -9.51 -12.42 -14.53
CA PHE A 82 -9.93 -12.66 -13.15
C PHE A 82 -9.99 -14.16 -12.87
N ILE A 83 -9.38 -14.56 -11.76
CA ILE A 83 -9.42 -15.90 -11.20
C ILE A 83 -10.65 -15.99 -10.30
N ARG A 84 -11.53 -16.95 -10.60
CA ARG A 84 -12.77 -17.24 -9.86
C ARG A 84 -12.53 -18.08 -8.60
N LYS A 85 -11.58 -17.66 -7.77
CA LYS A 85 -11.19 -18.31 -6.51
C LYS A 85 -10.78 -17.27 -5.49
N GLU A 86 -10.82 -17.65 -4.21
CA GLU A 86 -10.26 -16.86 -3.11
C GLU A 86 -8.73 -16.85 -3.16
N LEU A 87 -8.10 -15.75 -2.75
CA LEU A 87 -6.64 -15.60 -2.73
C LEU A 87 -5.94 -16.75 -1.98
N LYS A 88 -6.51 -17.18 -0.85
CA LYS A 88 -6.01 -18.31 -0.04
C LYS A 88 -5.92 -19.64 -0.80
N THR A 89 -6.73 -19.82 -1.85
CA THR A 89 -6.71 -21.02 -2.70
C THR A 89 -5.67 -20.89 -3.82
N ILE A 90 -5.25 -19.67 -4.14
CA ILE A 90 -4.28 -19.39 -5.20
C ILE A 90 -2.85 -19.44 -4.66
N ILE A 91 -2.61 -18.93 -3.45
CA ILE A 91 -1.28 -18.87 -2.80
C ILE A 91 -0.49 -20.20 -2.87
N PRO A 92 -1.09 -21.38 -2.61
CA PRO A 92 -0.35 -22.64 -2.67
C PRO A 92 0.31 -22.94 -4.03
N VAL A 93 -0.20 -22.39 -5.13
CA VAL A 93 0.42 -22.53 -6.47
C VAL A 93 1.83 -21.96 -6.50
N CYS A 94 2.09 -20.90 -5.72
CA CYS A 94 3.40 -20.26 -5.64
C CYS A 94 4.44 -21.10 -4.88
N GLY A 95 4.03 -22.13 -4.13
CA GLY A 95 4.90 -22.86 -3.19
C GLY A 95 4.97 -24.38 -3.37
N THR A 96 3.97 -25.04 -3.97
CA THR A 96 3.91 -26.52 -3.89
C THR A 96 3.48 -27.27 -5.16
N GLU A 97 3.10 -26.63 -6.28
CA GLU A 97 2.52 -27.38 -7.43
C GLU A 97 2.92 -26.87 -8.82
N SER A 98 4.22 -26.68 -9.09
CA SER A 98 4.68 -26.56 -10.47
C SER A 98 6.02 -27.24 -10.70
N GLY A 99 6.00 -28.54 -11.00
CA GLY A 99 7.22 -29.19 -11.49
C GLY A 99 7.34 -30.71 -11.55
N GLU A 100 6.28 -31.52 -11.70
CA GLU A 100 6.47 -32.85 -12.30
C GLU A 100 5.70 -32.95 -13.61
N ARG A 101 6.38 -32.47 -14.66
CA ARG A 101 5.97 -32.68 -16.04
C ARG A 101 6.47 -34.06 -16.46
N THR A 102 5.68 -35.11 -16.22
CA THR A 102 5.90 -36.39 -16.93
C THR A 102 5.49 -36.19 -18.38
N VAL A 103 6.48 -35.90 -19.22
CA VAL A 103 6.35 -36.03 -20.67
C VAL A 103 6.28 -37.53 -20.96
N THR A 104 5.11 -38.01 -21.35
CA THR A 104 4.93 -39.31 -22.03
C THR A 104 4.74 -39.07 -23.51
#